data_AF-A0A848Z456-F1
#
_entry.id   AF-A0A848Z456-F1
#
_cell.length_a   1.000
_cell.length_b   1.000
_cell.length_c   1.000
_cell.angle_alpha   90.00
_cell.angle_beta   90.00
_cell.angle_gamma   90.00
#
_symmetry.space_group_name_H-M   'P 1'
#
loop_
_entity.id
_entity.type
_entity.pdbx_description
1 polymer ?
#
loop_
_entity_poly.entity_id
_entity_poly.type
_entity_poly.pdbx_seq_one_letter_code
_entity_poly.pdbx_strand_id
1 'polypeptide(L)'
;MIGKQYTLLMLVVIATGALAIGCAVSSNSITPAWVYKGSGAVAAFGDKAFHGVGRASGIKNQSLLRTTADNRARAEVAEILETYVLTLSRGYTAAGGEERQRIGQALLSHSKNTLRSAVIIEHWADINTGTLYSLCKMDLASVRNILADTEGLDSEVRDYIRKNAGRVHEALEGTKSR
;
A
#
# COMPACT_ATOMS: atom_id res chain seq x y z
N MET A 1 -67.47 -12.32 53.30
CA MET A 1 -67.38 -11.63 51.99
C MET A 1 -65.91 -11.31 51.75
N ILE A 2 -65.28 -12.18 50.96
CA ILE A 2 -63.87 -12.20 50.57
C ILE A 2 -63.76 -11.53 49.20
N GLY A 3 -62.70 -10.76 48.97
CA GLY A 3 -62.26 -10.38 47.63
C GLY A 3 -62.44 -8.89 47.29
N LYS A 4 -61.42 -8.10 47.63
CA LYS A 4 -61.00 -6.85 46.92
C LYS A 4 -59.75 -6.19 47.53
N GLN A 5 -58.96 -6.91 48.35
CA GLN A 5 -57.80 -6.36 49.05
C GLN A 5 -56.42 -6.60 48.39
N TYR A 6 -56.31 -7.20 47.20
CA TYR A 6 -54.98 -7.53 46.62
C TYR A 6 -54.78 -7.14 45.14
N THR A 7 -55.78 -6.58 44.47
CA THR A 7 -55.73 -6.37 43.01
C THR A 7 -55.03 -5.06 42.60
N LEU A 8 -54.84 -4.11 43.52
CA LEU A 8 -54.26 -2.79 43.19
C LEU A 8 -52.78 -2.64 43.56
N LEU A 9 -52.18 -3.60 44.26
CA LEU A 9 -50.82 -3.49 44.83
C LEU A 9 -49.77 -4.39 44.14
N MET A 10 -50.13 -5.04 43.04
CA MET A 10 -49.29 -6.06 42.37
C MET A 10 -48.81 -5.66 40.95
N LEU A 11 -48.91 -4.39 40.55
CA LEU A 11 -48.58 -3.97 39.17
C LEU A 11 -47.40 -2.98 39.01
N VAL A 12 -46.66 -2.67 40.08
CA VAL A 12 -45.53 -1.71 40.02
C VAL A 12 -44.16 -2.35 40.27
N VAL A 13 -44.08 -3.68 40.46
CA VAL A 13 -42.83 -4.37 40.83
C VAL A 13 -42.01 -4.91 39.64
N ILE A 14 -42.35 -4.60 38.38
CA ILE A 14 -41.52 -5.03 37.23
C ILE A 14 -41.18 -3.84 36.34
N ALA A 15 -40.29 -2.99 36.84
CA ALA A 15 -39.53 -2.05 36.01
C ALA A 15 -38.07 -1.95 36.50
N THR A 16 -37.51 -3.07 36.97
CA THR A 16 -36.06 -3.29 36.97
C THR A 16 -35.67 -3.83 35.60
N GLY A 17 -34.91 -3.05 34.85
CA GLY A 17 -34.37 -3.50 33.57
C GLY A 17 -33.71 -2.37 32.81
N ALA A 18 -32.55 -1.93 33.29
CA ALA A 18 -31.67 -1.01 32.58
C ALA A 18 -31.37 -1.54 31.18
N LEU A 19 -32.06 -1.04 30.16
CA LEU A 19 -31.59 -1.08 28.78
C LEU A 19 -30.66 0.13 28.58
N ALA A 20 -29.45 0.02 29.10
CA ALA A 20 -28.34 0.67 28.45
C ALA A 20 -28.14 -0.05 27.11
N ILE A 21 -28.87 0.42 26.08
CA ILE A 21 -28.54 0.15 24.68
C ILE A 21 -27.20 0.85 24.46
N GLY A 22 -26.12 0.21 24.92
CA GLY A 22 -24.84 0.43 24.29
C GLY A 22 -25.06 0.04 22.84
N CYS A 23 -25.04 1.02 21.94
CA CYS A 23 -24.80 0.73 20.55
C CYS A 23 -23.54 -0.12 20.51
N ALA A 24 -23.71 -1.43 20.36
CA ALA A 24 -22.68 -2.26 19.78
C ALA A 24 -22.41 -1.60 18.43
N VAL A 25 -21.34 -0.83 18.37
CA VAL A 25 -20.81 -0.31 17.12
C VAL A 25 -20.38 -1.56 16.38
N SER A 26 -21.28 -2.14 15.61
CA SER A 26 -20.93 -3.14 14.62
C SER A 26 -20.11 -2.38 13.59
N SER A 27 -18.79 -2.32 13.82
CA SER A 27 -17.86 -1.82 12.83
C SER A 27 -17.91 -2.79 11.67
N ASN A 28 -18.83 -2.54 10.75
CA ASN A 28 -18.79 -3.09 9.41
C ASN A 28 -17.57 -2.45 8.75
N SER A 29 -16.39 -2.99 9.08
CA SER A 29 -15.13 -2.57 8.50
C SER A 29 -15.11 -3.14 7.09
N ILE A 30 -15.76 -2.43 6.18
CA ILE A 30 -15.65 -2.73 4.75
C ILE A 30 -14.16 -2.68 4.44
N THR A 31 -13.58 -3.84 4.15
CA THR A 31 -12.17 -3.97 3.82
C THR A 31 -11.89 -3.11 2.58
N PRO A 32 -10.94 -2.16 2.65
CA PRO A 32 -10.61 -1.32 1.51
C PRO A 32 -10.14 -2.15 0.32
N ALA A 33 -10.50 -1.73 -0.89
CA ALA A 33 -10.15 -2.47 -2.11
C ALA A 33 -8.63 -2.68 -2.28
N TRP A 34 -7.80 -1.74 -1.81
CA TRP A 34 -6.34 -1.85 -1.88
C TRP A 34 -5.78 -3.01 -1.04
N VAL A 35 -6.47 -3.41 0.03
CA VAL A 35 -6.07 -4.57 0.85
C VAL A 35 -6.20 -5.86 0.05
N TYR A 36 -7.28 -6.00 -0.73
CA TYR A 36 -7.48 -7.17 -1.60
C TYR A 36 -6.65 -7.13 -2.88
N LYS A 37 -6.47 -5.94 -3.48
CA LYS A 37 -5.63 -5.77 -4.67
C LYS A 37 -4.16 -6.08 -4.39
N GLY A 38 -3.69 -5.80 -3.18
CA GLY A 38 -2.29 -6.01 -2.79
C GLY A 38 -1.32 -5.01 -3.43
N SER A 39 -0.03 -5.30 -3.29
CA SER A 39 1.05 -4.50 -3.87
C SER A 39 1.09 -4.62 -5.39
N GLY A 40 1.47 -3.57 -6.12
CA GLY A 40 1.64 -3.63 -7.57
C GLY A 40 1.82 -2.26 -8.23
N ALA A 41 2.10 -2.29 -9.54
CA ALA A 41 1.93 -1.11 -10.38
C ALA A 41 0.43 -0.86 -10.58
N VAL A 42 0.00 0.39 -10.42
CA VAL A 42 -1.40 0.78 -10.53
C VAL A 42 -1.52 1.99 -11.45
N ALA A 43 -2.57 2.00 -12.27
CA ALA A 43 -3.01 3.17 -13.01
C ALA A 43 -4.43 3.53 -12.54
N ALA A 44 -4.62 4.72 -11.99
CA ALA A 44 -5.94 5.23 -11.59
C ALA A 44 -6.10 6.67 -12.09
N PHE A 45 -7.15 6.92 -12.89
CA PHE A 45 -7.51 8.27 -13.37
C PHE A 45 -6.36 9.05 -14.05
N GLY A 46 -5.45 8.34 -14.71
CA GLY A 46 -4.29 8.96 -15.39
C GLY A 46 -3.01 9.00 -14.56
N ASP A 47 -3.11 8.79 -13.24
CA ASP A 47 -1.94 8.71 -12.35
C ASP A 47 -1.41 7.28 -12.30
N LYS A 48 -0.17 7.11 -12.77
CA LYS A 48 0.58 5.86 -12.65
C LYS A 48 1.42 5.89 -11.39
N ALA A 49 1.26 4.88 -10.55
CA ALA A 49 1.99 4.75 -9.30
C ALA A 49 2.39 3.30 -9.01
N PHE A 50 3.24 3.14 -8.01
CA PHE A 50 3.58 1.87 -7.40
C PHE A 50 2.97 1.83 -6.00
N HIS A 51 2.20 0.80 -5.71
CA HIS A 51 1.62 0.54 -4.39
C HIS A 51 2.32 -0.64 -3.72
N GLY A 52 2.62 -0.50 -2.44
CA GLY A 52 3.07 -1.58 -1.58
C GLY A 52 2.13 -1.76 -0.39
N VAL A 53 1.74 -2.99 -0.11
CA VAL A 53 0.82 -3.33 0.99
C VAL A 53 1.58 -4.12 2.05
N GLY A 54 1.88 -3.46 3.16
CA GLY A 54 2.51 -4.09 4.32
C GLY A 54 1.47 -4.54 5.33
N ARG A 55 1.71 -5.69 5.97
CA ARG A 55 0.84 -6.20 7.05
C ARG A 55 1.65 -6.56 8.29
N ALA A 56 1.11 -6.34 9.48
CA ALA A 56 1.69 -6.77 10.74
C ALA A 56 0.61 -7.22 11.72
N SER A 57 0.91 -8.23 12.54
CA SER A 57 0.01 -8.77 13.55
C SER A 57 0.82 -9.37 14.71
N GLY A 58 0.16 -9.67 15.83
CA GLY A 58 0.80 -10.28 17.01
C GLY A 58 1.72 -9.35 17.82
N ILE A 59 1.81 -8.06 17.47
CA ILE A 59 2.63 -7.06 18.18
C ILE A 59 1.74 -6.26 19.12
N LYS A 60 2.00 -6.36 20.43
CA LYS A 60 1.21 -5.65 21.47
C LYS A 60 1.40 -4.13 21.45
N ASN A 61 2.63 -3.68 21.19
CA ASN A 61 2.93 -2.25 21.13
C ASN A 61 2.41 -1.67 19.80
N GLN A 62 1.43 -0.76 19.89
CA GLN A 62 0.76 -0.19 18.71
C GLN A 62 1.70 0.63 17.82
N SER A 63 2.66 1.34 18.41
CA SER A 63 3.67 2.08 17.63
C SER A 63 4.57 1.12 16.84
N LEU A 64 5.01 0.03 17.47
CA LEU A 64 5.83 -0.97 16.80
C LEU A 64 5.05 -1.74 15.73
N LEU A 65 3.77 -2.03 15.99
CA LEU A 65 2.86 -2.66 15.02
C LEU A 65 2.76 -1.81 13.75
N ARG A 66 2.50 -0.51 13.92
CA ARG A 66 2.45 0.48 12.83
C ARG A 66 3.76 0.57 12.08
N THR A 67 4.87 0.80 12.78
CA THR A 67 6.20 0.89 12.14
C THR A 67 6.54 -0.39 11.37
N THR A 68 6.18 -1.57 11.90
CA THR A 68 6.40 -2.85 11.22
C THR A 68 5.58 -2.95 9.93
N ALA A 69 4.30 -2.58 9.97
CA ALA A 69 3.45 -2.57 8.79
C ALA A 69 3.96 -1.57 7.74
N ASP A 70 4.36 -0.37 8.16
CA ASP A 70 4.90 0.68 7.28
C ASP A 70 6.20 0.25 6.61
N ASN A 71 7.13 -0.35 7.37
CA ASN A 71 8.39 -0.84 6.83
C ASN A 71 8.17 -1.97 5.80
N ARG A 72 7.22 -2.87 6.05
CA ARG A 72 6.83 -3.92 5.10
C ARG A 72 6.21 -3.32 3.84
N ALA A 73 5.36 -2.30 3.96
CA ALA A 73 4.76 -1.63 2.81
C ALA A 73 5.83 -0.95 1.93
N ARG A 74 6.83 -0.32 2.54
CA ARG A 74 7.98 0.26 1.82
C ARG A 74 8.86 -0.79 1.15
N ALA A 75 9.05 -1.96 1.78
CA ALA A 75 9.80 -3.07 1.20
C ALA A 75 9.11 -3.61 -0.07
N GLU A 76 7.79 -3.73 -0.07
CA GLU A 76 7.01 -4.13 -1.24
C GLU A 76 7.17 -3.14 -2.41
N VAL A 77 7.13 -1.82 -2.13
CA VAL A 77 7.41 -0.81 -3.16
C VAL A 77 8.85 -0.95 -3.69
N ALA A 78 9.80 -1.29 -2.83
CA ALA A 78 11.19 -1.47 -3.22
C ALA A 78 11.41 -2.63 -4.19
N GLU A 79 10.77 -3.77 -3.94
CA GLU A 79 10.82 -4.93 -4.83
C GLU A 79 10.22 -4.63 -6.21
N ILE A 80 9.10 -3.91 -6.23
CA ILE A 80 8.46 -3.49 -7.49
C ILE A 80 9.37 -2.52 -8.25
N LEU A 81 9.98 -1.56 -7.56
CA LEU A 81 10.91 -0.60 -8.17
C LEU A 81 12.15 -1.29 -8.72
N GLU A 82 12.72 -2.25 -7.99
CA GLU A 82 13.86 -3.03 -8.45
C GLU A 82 13.53 -3.75 -9.76
N THR A 83 12.38 -4.41 -9.82
CA THR A 83 11.90 -5.08 -11.03
C THR A 83 11.69 -4.09 -12.18
N TYR A 84 11.14 -2.91 -11.89
CA TYR A 84 10.95 -1.83 -12.85
C TYR A 84 12.26 -1.33 -13.45
N VAL A 85 13.24 -0.98 -12.61
CA VAL A 85 14.54 -0.48 -13.06
C VAL A 85 15.34 -1.55 -13.77
N LEU A 86 15.27 -2.81 -13.32
CA LEU A 86 15.88 -3.93 -14.01
C LEU A 86 15.33 -4.10 -15.43
N THR A 87 14.02 -3.97 -15.60
CA THR A 87 13.38 -4.05 -16.92
C THR A 87 13.80 -2.89 -17.81
N LEU A 88 13.86 -1.67 -17.28
CA LEU A 88 14.38 -0.50 -18.00
C LEU A 88 15.83 -0.69 -18.43
N SER A 89 16.70 -1.08 -17.50
CA SER A 89 18.12 -1.34 -17.74
C SER A 89 18.32 -2.40 -18.81
N ARG A 90 17.61 -3.53 -18.72
CA ARG A 90 17.70 -4.61 -19.72
C ARG A 90 17.28 -4.14 -21.11
N GLY A 91 16.21 -3.36 -21.21
CA GLY A 91 15.79 -2.83 -22.50
C GLY A 91 16.78 -1.82 -23.08
N TYR A 92 17.45 -1.03 -22.24
CA TYR A 92 18.49 -0.09 -22.70
C TYR A 92 19.74 -0.84 -23.19
N THR A 93 20.19 -1.86 -22.44
CA THR A 93 21.41 -2.61 -22.77
C THR A 93 21.22 -3.62 -23.90
N ALA A 94 19.99 -4.03 -24.22
CA ALA A 94 19.69 -4.97 -25.31
C ALA A 94 20.20 -4.50 -26.68
N ALA A 95 20.37 -3.19 -26.87
CA ALA A 95 20.89 -2.58 -28.10
C ALA A 95 22.44 -2.42 -28.13
N GLY A 96 23.16 -2.90 -27.11
CA GLY A 96 24.59 -3.30 -27.23
C GLY A 96 25.64 -2.45 -26.51
N GLY A 97 26.89 -2.96 -26.53
CA GLY A 97 28.12 -2.28 -26.10
C GLY A 97 28.44 -2.33 -24.60
N GLU A 98 29.73 -2.40 -24.25
CA GLU A 98 30.21 -2.35 -22.85
C GLU A 98 29.79 -1.05 -22.15
N GLU A 99 29.75 0.06 -22.88
CA GLU A 99 29.31 1.36 -22.38
C GLU A 99 27.87 1.33 -21.87
N ARG A 100 26.93 0.78 -22.66
CA ARG A 100 25.53 0.68 -22.21
C ARG A 100 25.39 -0.26 -21.04
N GLN A 101 26.16 -1.34 -21.01
CA GLN A 101 26.17 -2.26 -19.86
C GLN A 101 26.62 -1.55 -18.58
N ARG A 102 27.68 -0.73 -18.66
CA ARG A 102 28.13 0.10 -17.52
C ARG A 102 27.04 1.06 -17.06
N ILE A 103 26.37 1.73 -17.99
CA ILE A 103 25.28 2.65 -17.66
C ILE A 103 24.07 1.93 -17.04
N GLY A 104 23.71 0.75 -17.54
CA GLY A 104 22.64 -0.08 -16.97
C GLY A 104 22.90 -0.43 -15.49
N GLN A 105 24.15 -0.77 -15.15
CA GLN A 105 24.56 -1.03 -13.76
C GLN A 105 24.52 0.22 -12.88
N ALA A 106 24.90 1.38 -13.43
CA ALA A 106 24.78 2.66 -12.72
C ALA A 106 23.32 2.99 -12.40
N LEU A 107 22.40 2.78 -13.35
CA LEU A 107 20.96 2.99 -13.17
C LEU A 107 20.38 2.12 -12.05
N LEU A 108 20.76 0.84 -12.01
CA LEU A 108 20.37 -0.09 -10.93
C LEU A 108 20.89 0.38 -9.58
N SER A 109 22.15 0.80 -9.50
CA SER A 109 22.75 1.27 -8.25
C SER A 109 22.07 2.54 -7.73
N HIS A 110 21.66 3.43 -8.62
CA HIS A 110 21.02 4.70 -8.25
C HIS A 110 19.54 4.55 -7.82
N SER A 111 18.88 3.49 -8.27
CA SER A 111 17.47 3.21 -7.93
C SER A 111 17.20 3.11 -6.42
N LYS A 112 18.19 2.67 -5.64
CA LYS A 112 18.09 2.55 -4.18
C LYS A 112 17.77 3.88 -3.48
N ASN A 113 18.20 5.01 -4.04
CA ASN A 113 17.92 6.34 -3.50
C ASN A 113 16.50 6.83 -3.80
N THR A 114 15.84 6.24 -4.79
CA THR A 114 14.49 6.64 -5.25
C THR A 114 13.40 6.29 -4.23
N LEU A 115 13.64 5.29 -3.38
CA LEU A 115 12.72 4.83 -2.33
C LEU A 115 12.37 5.89 -1.29
N ARG A 116 13.16 6.97 -1.18
CA ARG A 116 12.85 8.10 -0.30
C ARG A 116 11.55 8.81 -0.66
N SER A 117 11.12 8.71 -1.92
CA SER A 117 9.86 9.30 -2.39
C SER A 117 8.63 8.43 -2.12
N ALA A 118 8.82 7.22 -1.57
CA ALA A 118 7.71 6.37 -1.17
C ALA A 118 7.06 6.92 0.11
N VAL A 119 5.75 7.10 0.09
CA VAL A 119 4.98 7.70 1.18
C VAL A 119 3.92 6.72 1.68
N ILE A 120 3.70 6.68 3.00
CA ILE A 120 2.57 5.93 3.56
C ILE A 120 1.33 6.81 3.41
N ILE A 121 0.30 6.30 2.75
CA ILE A 121 -0.90 7.07 2.43
C ILE A 121 -2.15 6.60 3.18
N GLU A 122 -2.17 5.36 3.66
CA GLU A 122 -3.34 4.81 4.34
C GLU A 122 -2.99 3.67 5.30
N HIS A 123 -3.84 3.46 6.29
CA HIS A 123 -3.82 2.34 7.21
C HIS A 123 -5.21 1.75 7.35
N TRP A 124 -5.28 0.43 7.49
CA TRP A 124 -6.51 -0.26 7.82
C TRP A 124 -6.25 -1.40 8.79
N ALA A 125 -7.09 -1.55 9.80
CA ALA A 125 -6.95 -2.59 10.81
C ALA A 125 -8.10 -3.59 10.70
N ASP A 126 -7.76 -4.86 10.57
CA ASP A 126 -8.72 -5.96 10.73
C ASP A 126 -8.89 -6.25 12.22
N ILE A 127 -10.06 -5.87 12.73
CA ILE A 127 -10.41 -6.01 14.16
C ILE A 127 -10.53 -7.49 14.55
N ASN A 128 -10.91 -8.37 13.62
CA ASN A 128 -11.12 -9.79 13.90
C ASN A 128 -9.79 -10.51 14.12
N THR A 129 -8.75 -10.13 13.37
CA THR A 129 -7.42 -10.77 13.44
C THR A 129 -6.40 -9.96 14.23
N GLY A 130 -6.69 -8.69 14.53
CA GLY A 130 -5.72 -7.75 15.11
C GLY A 130 -4.58 -7.41 14.13
N THR A 131 -4.82 -7.57 12.82
CA THR A 131 -3.83 -7.29 11.78
C THR A 131 -3.93 -5.83 11.34
N LEU A 132 -2.80 -5.12 11.34
CA LEU A 132 -2.68 -3.79 10.77
C LEU A 132 -2.08 -3.87 9.38
N TYR A 133 -2.74 -3.23 8.43
CA TYR A 133 -2.31 -3.03 7.05
C TYR A 133 -1.88 -1.58 6.85
N SER A 134 -0.85 -1.39 6.03
CA SER A 134 -0.32 -0.10 5.63
C SER A 134 -0.16 -0.05 4.12
N LEU A 135 -0.61 1.04 3.50
CA LEU A 135 -0.49 1.30 2.08
C LEU A 135 0.60 2.33 1.83
N CYS A 136 1.63 1.92 1.11
CA CYS A 136 2.68 2.80 0.61
C CYS A 136 2.45 3.10 -0.87
N LYS A 137 2.66 4.36 -1.28
CA LYS A 137 2.55 4.83 -2.65
C LYS A 137 3.84 5.51 -3.09
N MET A 138 4.20 5.33 -4.35
CA MET A 138 5.27 6.07 -5.02
C MET A 138 4.85 6.42 -6.46
N ASP A 139 4.86 7.71 -6.80
CA ASP A 139 4.43 8.17 -8.12
C ASP A 139 5.45 7.85 -9.21
N LEU A 140 5.00 7.35 -10.36
CA LEU A 140 5.86 7.03 -11.50
C LEU A 140 6.59 8.29 -12.00
N ALA A 141 5.93 9.44 -11.98
CA ALA A 141 6.53 10.71 -12.39
C ALA A 141 7.76 11.05 -11.53
N SER A 142 7.67 10.87 -10.22
CA SER A 142 8.78 11.07 -9.28
C SER A 142 9.93 10.11 -9.55
N VAL A 143 9.62 8.82 -9.75
CA VAL A 143 10.63 7.81 -10.11
C VAL A 143 11.35 8.18 -11.41
N ARG A 144 10.60 8.52 -12.46
CA ARG A 144 11.15 8.92 -13.76
C ARG A 144 12.08 10.13 -13.62
N ASN A 145 11.67 11.15 -12.87
CA ASN A 145 12.46 12.36 -12.68
C ASN A 145 13.77 12.05 -11.94
N ILE A 146 13.70 11.29 -10.84
CA ILE A 146 14.90 10.90 -10.06
C ILE A 146 15.88 10.07 -10.91
N LEU A 147 15.37 9.13 -11.70
CA LEU A 147 16.22 8.33 -12.60
C LEU A 147 16.81 9.18 -13.73
N ALA A 148 16.08 10.14 -14.27
CA ALA A 148 16.58 11.02 -15.34
C ALA A 148 17.55 12.10 -14.85
N ASP A 149 17.46 12.50 -13.59
CA ASP A 149 18.33 13.51 -12.97
C ASP A 149 19.60 12.89 -12.35
N THR A 150 19.77 11.57 -12.48
CA THR A 150 20.97 10.87 -12.01
C THR A 150 22.23 11.41 -12.71
N GLU A 151 23.19 11.88 -11.91
CA GLU A 151 24.47 12.39 -12.41
C GLU A 151 25.22 11.31 -13.20
N GLY A 152 25.88 11.73 -14.28
CA GLY A 152 26.64 10.83 -15.16
C GLY A 152 25.81 10.10 -16.22
N LEU A 153 24.48 10.26 -16.25
CA LEU A 153 23.67 9.80 -17.37
C LEU A 153 23.70 10.81 -18.52
N ASP A 154 24.05 10.33 -19.72
CA ASP A 154 23.98 11.11 -20.96
C ASP A 154 22.53 11.37 -21.42
N SER A 155 22.36 12.16 -22.48
CA SER A 155 21.04 12.48 -23.04
C SER A 155 20.34 11.25 -23.63
N GLU A 156 21.07 10.27 -24.14
CA GLU A 156 20.49 9.07 -24.75
C GLU A 156 19.74 8.24 -23.70
N VAL A 157 20.36 8.01 -22.55
CA VAL A 157 19.77 7.23 -21.45
C VAL A 157 18.55 7.93 -20.88
N ARG A 158 18.63 9.26 -20.69
CA ARG A 158 17.52 10.07 -20.18
C ARG A 158 16.32 10.02 -21.11
N ASP A 159 16.55 10.12 -22.42
CA ASP A 159 15.49 10.03 -23.41
C ASP A 159 14.92 8.62 -23.51
N TYR A 160 15.76 7.59 -23.38
CA TYR A 160 15.30 6.22 -23.30
C TYR A 160 14.37 6.00 -22.09
N ILE A 161 14.74 6.50 -20.90
CA ILE A 161 13.90 6.41 -19.69
C ILE A 161 12.56 7.13 -19.93
N ARG A 162 12.58 8.37 -20.43
CA ARG A 162 11.35 9.15 -20.68
C ARG A 162 10.40 8.46 -21.66
N LYS A 163 10.93 7.87 -22.73
CA LYS A 163 10.15 7.17 -23.77
C LYS A 163 9.60 5.83 -23.29
N ASN A 164 10.31 5.12 -22.41
CA ASN A 164 9.96 3.75 -22.02
C ASN A 164 9.28 3.64 -20.65
N ALA A 165 9.35 4.67 -19.80
CA ALA A 165 8.90 4.61 -18.41
C ALA A 165 7.43 4.17 -18.27
N GLY A 166 6.53 4.71 -19.10
CA GLY A 166 5.11 4.37 -19.08
C GLY A 166 4.84 2.94 -19.53
N ARG A 167 5.50 2.50 -20.61
CA ARG A 167 5.36 1.14 -21.16
C ARG A 167 5.85 0.06 -20.19
N VAL A 168 6.98 0.29 -19.52
CA VAL A 168 7.50 -0.67 -18.52
C VAL A 168 6.56 -0.73 -17.30
N HIS A 169 5.98 0.40 -16.89
CA HIS A 169 4.99 0.42 -15.81
C HIS A 169 3.72 -0.37 -16.19
N GLU A 170 3.20 -0.20 -17.41
CA GLU A 170 2.04 -0.96 -17.91
C GLU A 170 2.29 -2.47 -17.96
N ALA A 171 3.50 -2.88 -18.35
CA ALA A 171 3.87 -4.29 -18.34
C ALA A 171 3.82 -4.88 -16.92
N LEU A 172 4.22 -4.12 -15.90
CA LEU A 172 4.14 -4.56 -14.50
C LEU A 172 2.71 -4.61 -13.97
N GLU A 173 1.84 -3.70 -14.41
CA GLU A 173 0.41 -3.72 -14.08
C GLU A 173 -0.25 -5.01 -14.60
N GLY A 174 0.02 -5.38 -15.86
CA GLY A 174 -0.56 -6.58 -16.48
C GLY A 174 -0.04 -7.92 -15.92
N THR A 175 1.11 -7.94 -15.25
CA THR A 175 1.75 -9.18 -14.77
C THR A 175 1.11 -9.73 -13.47
N LYS A 176 0.41 -8.89 -12.68
CA LYS A 176 -0.24 -9.32 -11.42
C LYS A 176 -1.72 -9.73 -11.54
N SER A 177 -2.30 -9.71 -12.75
CA SER A 177 -3.69 -10.15 -12.98
C SER A 177 -3.84 -11.67 -13.19
N ARG A 178 -2.86 -12.49 -12.78
CA ARG A 178 -2.84 -13.94 -12.99
C ARG A 178 -2.58 -14.71 -11.71
#